data_AF-A0AAV8FVZ4-F1
#
_entry.id   AF-A0AAV8FVZ4-F1
#
_cell.length_a   1.000
_cell.length_b   1.000
_cell.length_c   1.000
_cell.angle_alpha   90.00
_cell.angle_beta   90.00
_cell.angle_gamma   90.00
#
_symmetry.space_group_name_H-M   'P 1'
#
loop_
_entity.id
_entity.type
_entity.pdbx_description
1 polymer ?
#
loop_
_entity_poly.entity_id
_entity_poly.type
_entity_poly.pdbx_seq_one_letter_code
_entity_poly.pdbx_strand_id
1 'polypeptide(L)'
;MDCTLIENLSLSYISSFALRCAVDLDISGRIQAYGRPIPLNELARSIPTPPEKDLMLGRLMTLLVHQGVFGQSQDGWNRLSEVFKDTGNCTLFEKLHDGKKAWEIVKEIPEYGNTFNEAMASQSNSITRGLVARCSNIFDGLNSLVDVGGGTGTTVKIIDEAIPGLKCTLFDLPHVVKSVLKSDSPSM
;
A
#
# COMPACT_ATOMS: atom_id res chain seq x y z
N MET A 1 13.51 -20.85 -3.18
CA MET A 1 12.78 -19.60 -3.50
C MET A 1 12.31 -19.07 -2.16
N ASP A 2 12.83 -17.93 -1.71
CA ASP A 2 12.67 -17.46 -0.34
C ASP A 2 11.28 -16.81 -0.19
N CYS A 3 10.34 -17.47 0.51
CA CYS A 3 8.97 -16.99 0.69
C CYS A 3 8.90 -15.59 1.31
N THR A 4 9.95 -15.19 2.04
CA THR A 4 10.09 -13.87 2.66
C THR A 4 10.15 -12.73 1.64
N LEU A 5 10.62 -12.97 0.41
CA LEU A 5 10.58 -11.97 -0.67
C LEU A 5 9.13 -11.66 -1.08
N ILE A 6 8.28 -12.67 -1.24
CA ILE A 6 6.88 -12.51 -1.64
C ILE A 6 6.07 -11.81 -0.52
N GLU A 7 6.33 -12.14 0.75
CA GLU A 7 5.72 -11.46 1.90
C GLU A 7 6.14 -9.99 2.01
N ASN A 8 7.43 -9.69 1.83
CA ASN A 8 7.94 -8.31 1.82
C ASN A 8 7.39 -7.49 0.65
N LEU A 9 7.24 -8.10 -0.54
CA LEU A 9 6.59 -7.48 -1.69
C LEU A 9 5.12 -7.15 -1.40
N SER A 10 4.39 -8.07 -0.76
CA SER A 10 2.98 -7.88 -0.40
C SER A 10 2.78 -6.81 0.67
N LEU A 11 3.78 -6.51 1.50
CA LEU A 11 3.72 -5.44 2.52
C LEU A 11 4.29 -4.10 2.03
N SER A 12 4.96 -4.10 0.88
CA SER A 12 5.67 -2.93 0.39
C SER A 12 4.72 -1.82 -0.07
N TYR A 13 3.48 -2.10 -0.51
CA TYR A 13 2.52 -1.05 -0.89
C TYR A 13 1.97 -0.34 0.35
N ILE A 14 1.71 -1.09 1.42
CA ILE A 14 1.29 -0.55 2.72
C ILE A 14 2.39 0.39 3.25
N SER A 15 3.65 0.03 3.03
CA SER A 15 4.81 0.84 3.42
C SER A 15 4.95 2.12 2.60
N SER A 16 4.74 2.09 1.28
CA SER A 16 4.74 3.29 0.42
C SER A 16 3.62 4.26 0.80
N PHE A 17 2.42 3.74 1.08
CA PHE A 17 1.30 4.53 1.57
C PHE A 17 1.57 5.15 2.92
N ALA A 18 2.10 4.36 3.85
CA ALA A 18 2.46 4.83 5.17
C ALA A 18 3.52 5.93 5.12
N LEU A 19 4.53 5.77 4.26
CA LEU A 19 5.55 6.80 4.03
C LEU A 19 4.96 8.07 3.45
N ARG A 20 4.05 7.96 2.47
CA ARG A 20 3.36 9.14 1.91
C ARG A 20 2.51 9.84 2.96
N CYS A 21 1.74 9.11 3.77
CA CYS A 21 1.01 9.70 4.89
C CYS A 21 1.95 10.38 5.89
N ALA A 22 3.14 9.81 6.15
CA ALA A 22 4.11 10.44 7.05
C ALA A 22 4.64 11.77 6.51
N VAL A 23 4.83 11.87 5.20
CA VAL A 23 5.23 13.12 4.51
C VAL A 23 4.08 14.12 4.48
N ASP A 24 2.89 13.71 4.05
CA ASP A 24 1.72 14.59 3.90
C ASP A 24 1.26 15.16 5.25
N LEU A 25 1.41 14.38 6.34
CA LEU A 25 1.09 14.82 7.70
C LEU A 25 2.27 15.56 8.37
N ASP A 26 3.41 15.71 7.70
CA ASP A 26 4.65 16.30 8.22
C ASP A 26 5.07 15.67 9.57
N ILE A 27 4.99 14.34 9.67
CA ILE A 27 5.30 13.62 10.91
C ILE A 27 6.75 13.87 11.34
N SER A 28 7.69 13.89 10.39
CA SER A 28 9.10 14.16 10.67
C SER A 28 9.33 15.59 11.19
N GLY A 29 8.73 16.60 10.55
CA GLY A 29 8.82 17.99 11.00
C GLY A 29 8.25 18.19 12.40
N ARG A 30 7.13 17.52 12.71
CA ARG A 30 6.50 17.55 14.04
C ARG A 30 7.35 16.89 15.12
N ILE A 31 7.93 15.72 14.82
CA ILE A 31 8.89 15.07 15.73
C ILE A 31 10.09 15.98 15.98
N GLN A 32 10.62 16.60 14.92
CA GLN A 32 11.77 17.50 15.02
C GLN A 32 11.45 18.75 15.84
N ALA A 33 10.28 19.36 15.63
CA ALA A 33 9.82 20.52 16.39
C ALA A 33 9.62 20.20 17.88
N TYR A 34 9.27 18.95 18.22
CA TYR A 34 9.17 18.50 19.61
C TYR A 34 10.53 18.31 20.30
N GLY A 35 11.61 18.11 19.52
CA GLY A 35 13.00 18.10 20.00
C GLY A 35 13.44 16.85 20.80
N ARG A 36 12.55 15.88 20.98
CA ARG A 36 12.78 14.59 21.69
C ARG A 36 11.81 13.53 21.16
N PRO A 37 11.94 12.24 21.53
CA PRO A 37 10.93 11.24 21.18
C PRO A 37 9.53 11.71 21.59
N ILE A 38 8.63 11.86 20.61
CA ILE A 38 7.29 12.39 20.83
C ILE A 38 6.35 11.25 21.26
N PRO A 39 5.60 11.41 22.36
CA PRO A 39 4.54 10.47 22.71
C PRO A 39 3.43 10.48 21.63
N LEU A 40 2.84 9.32 21.34
CA LEU A 40 1.83 9.20 20.29
C LEU A 40 0.63 10.14 20.50
N ASN A 41 0.22 10.37 21.75
CA ASN A 41 -0.86 11.30 22.07
C ASN A 41 -0.50 12.77 21.81
N GLU A 42 0.77 13.16 21.96
CA GLU A 42 1.22 14.52 21.62
C GLU A 42 1.35 14.67 20.10
N LEU A 43 1.82 13.63 19.41
CA LEU A 43 1.85 13.60 17.95
C LEU A 43 0.42 13.74 17.37
N ALA A 44 -0.54 12.99 17.91
CA ALA A 44 -1.94 13.06 17.51
C ALA A 44 -2.51 14.48 17.66
N ARG A 45 -2.28 15.14 18.80
CA ARG A 45 -2.74 16.53 19.03
C ARG A 45 -2.09 17.55 18.10
N SER A 46 -0.88 17.28 17.63
CA SER A 46 -0.21 18.19 16.70
C SER A 46 -0.85 18.15 15.31
N ILE A 47 -1.41 17.01 14.91
CA ILE A 47 -1.98 16.79 13.58
C ILE A 47 -3.45 17.28 13.57
N PRO A 48 -3.88 18.07 12.57
CA PRO A 48 -5.26 18.55 12.48
C PRO A 48 -6.20 17.46 11.97
N THR A 49 -6.37 16.39 12.74
CA THR A 49 -7.27 15.26 12.43
C THR A 49 -8.31 15.06 13.52
N PRO A 50 -9.51 14.53 13.19
CA PRO A 50 -10.51 14.17 14.20
C PRO A 50 -9.94 13.16 15.22
N PRO A 51 -10.28 13.27 16.53
CA PRO A 51 -9.77 12.37 17.59
C PRO A 51 -10.00 10.88 17.33
N GLU A 52 -11.03 10.56 16.55
CA GLU A 52 -11.39 9.20 16.12
C GLU A 52 -10.28 8.52 15.29
N LYS A 53 -9.38 9.32 14.69
CA LYS A 53 -8.28 8.83 13.84
C LYS A 53 -6.95 8.65 14.59
N ASP A 54 -6.87 8.96 15.88
CA ASP A 54 -5.69 8.75 16.72
C ASP A 54 -5.21 7.29 16.69
N LEU A 55 -6.17 6.37 16.59
CA LEU A 55 -5.89 4.95 16.50
C LEU A 55 -5.27 4.55 15.15
N MET A 56 -5.70 5.19 14.06
CA MET A 56 -5.11 5.00 12.73
C MET A 56 -3.68 5.56 12.68
N LEU A 57 -3.46 6.71 13.31
CA LEU A 57 -2.13 7.30 13.45
C LEU A 57 -1.19 6.38 14.25
N GLY A 58 -1.67 5.76 15.33
CA GLY A 58 -0.89 4.77 16.07
C GLY A 58 -0.44 3.60 15.21
N ARG A 59 -1.32 3.09 14.35
CA ARG A 59 -0.99 1.99 13.41
C ARG A 59 -0.03 2.42 12.31
N LEU A 60 -0.20 3.63 11.80
CA LEU A 60 0.73 4.23 10.85
C LEU A 60 2.15 4.31 11.44
N MET A 61 2.27 4.85 12.66
CA MET A 61 3.55 4.95 13.36
C MET A 61 4.15 3.59 13.69
N THR A 62 3.33 2.62 14.13
CA THR A 62 3.75 1.22 14.32
C THR A 62 4.41 0.64 13.09
N LEU A 63 3.76 0.78 11.94
CA LEU A 63 4.29 0.26 10.68
C LEU A 63 5.60 0.96 10.33
N LEU A 64 5.65 2.29 10.41
CA LEU A 64 6.86 3.06 10.07
C LEU A 64 8.04 2.76 11.00
N VAL A 65 7.79 2.51 12.29
CA VAL A 65 8.80 2.05 13.24
C VAL A 65 9.28 0.64 12.90
N HIS A 66 8.36 -0.29 12.62
CA HIS A 66 8.70 -1.66 12.25
C HIS A 66 9.51 -1.72 10.94
N GLN A 67 9.24 -0.81 10.00
CA GLN A 67 10.00 -0.66 8.75
C GLN A 67 11.33 0.10 8.94
N GLY A 68 11.65 0.54 10.17
CA GLY A 68 12.91 1.24 10.48
C GLY A 68 12.96 2.71 10.05
N VAL A 69 11.84 3.30 9.64
CA VAL A 69 11.75 4.71 9.23
C VAL A 69 11.86 5.64 10.46
N PHE A 70 11.27 5.23 11.58
CA PHE A 70 11.36 5.94 12.86
C PHE A 70 11.87 5.01 13.98
N GLY A 71 12.58 5.57 14.95
CA GLY A 71 13.01 4.85 16.15
C GLY A 71 11.95 4.91 17.27
N GLN A 72 11.91 3.87 18.10
CA GLN A 72 11.08 3.81 19.30
C GLN A 72 11.92 4.04 20.57
N SER A 73 11.42 4.85 21.51
CA SER A 73 11.95 4.86 22.89
C SER A 73 11.18 3.88 23.78
N GLN A 74 11.83 3.40 24.84
CA GLN A 74 11.39 2.25 25.66
C GLN A 74 10.03 2.41 26.37
N ASP A 75 9.41 3.59 26.33
CA ASP A 75 8.24 3.95 27.15
C ASP A 75 6.90 4.05 26.38
N GLY A 76 6.84 3.71 25.09
CA GLY A 76 5.78 4.23 24.18
C GLY A 76 4.53 3.37 23.86
N TRP A 77 4.39 2.11 24.30
CA TRP A 77 3.49 1.15 23.63
C TRP A 77 2.28 0.62 24.41
N ASN A 78 1.96 1.21 25.56
CA ASN A 78 0.99 0.62 26.48
C ASN A 78 -0.48 0.62 25.98
N ARG A 79 -0.79 1.22 24.82
CA ARG A 79 -2.18 1.36 24.32
C ARG A 79 -2.56 0.50 23.11
N LEU A 80 -1.59 -0.02 22.36
CA LEU A 80 -1.89 -0.75 21.12
C LEU A 80 -2.26 -2.22 21.37
N SER A 81 -1.68 -2.86 22.38
CA SER A 81 -1.95 -4.26 22.73
C SER A 81 -3.39 -4.52 23.19
N GLU A 82 -4.09 -3.50 23.70
CA GLU A 82 -5.51 -3.60 24.08
C GLU A 82 -6.44 -3.59 22.86
N VAL A 83 -6.06 -2.89 21.79
CA VAL A 83 -6.86 -2.74 20.56
C VAL A 83 -6.86 -4.04 19.73
N PHE A 84 -5.80 -4.85 19.84
CA PHE A 84 -5.70 -6.13 19.12
C PHE A 84 -6.50 -7.27 19.76
N LYS A 85 -7.05 -7.10 20.97
CA LYS A 85 -7.69 -8.19 21.72
C LYS A 85 -9.13 -8.48 21.30
N ASP A 86 -9.76 -7.63 20.50
CA ASP A 86 -11.17 -7.78 20.14
C ASP A 86 -11.47 -7.37 18.69
N THR A 87 -11.07 -8.19 17.72
CA THR A 87 -11.47 -7.98 16.30
C THR A 87 -12.67 -8.81 15.88
N GLY A 88 -13.03 -9.89 16.58
CA GLY A 88 -14.11 -10.79 16.11
C GLY A 88 -13.92 -11.15 14.62
N ASN A 89 -15.00 -11.08 13.82
CA ASN A 89 -14.99 -11.31 12.36
C ASN A 89 -14.74 -10.04 11.51
N CYS A 90 -14.39 -8.91 12.13
CA CYS A 90 -14.29 -7.61 11.46
C CYS A 90 -12.89 -7.02 11.62
N THR A 91 -12.31 -6.54 10.53
CA THR A 91 -11.04 -5.81 10.57
C THR A 91 -11.22 -4.51 11.35
N LEU A 92 -10.16 -4.04 12.03
CA LEU A 92 -10.26 -2.74 12.69
C LEU A 92 -10.46 -1.59 11.67
N PHE A 93 -10.03 -1.76 10.41
CA PHE A 93 -10.33 -0.78 9.36
C PHE A 93 -11.85 -0.64 9.21
N GLU A 94 -12.56 -1.76 9.05
CA GLU A 94 -14.02 -1.76 8.97
C GLU A 94 -14.66 -1.18 10.24
N LYS A 95 -14.16 -1.51 11.46
CA LYS A 95 -14.67 -0.89 12.71
C LYS A 95 -14.54 0.63 12.75
N LEU A 96 -13.48 1.20 12.15
CA LEU A 96 -13.22 2.64 12.13
C LEU A 96 -13.89 3.38 10.96
N HIS A 97 -14.47 2.63 10.03
CA HIS A 97 -15.08 3.16 8.80
C HIS A 97 -16.52 2.67 8.64
N ASP A 98 -17.27 2.57 9.75
CA ASP A 98 -18.69 2.19 9.76
C ASP A 98 -18.99 0.85 9.04
N GLY A 99 -18.09 -0.11 9.17
CA GLY A 99 -18.17 -1.43 8.54
C GLY A 99 -17.68 -1.47 7.08
N LYS A 100 -17.26 -0.34 6.50
CA LYS A 100 -16.76 -0.28 5.13
C LYS A 100 -15.40 -0.94 4.99
N LYS A 101 -15.23 -1.71 3.93
CA LYS A 101 -13.95 -2.29 3.54
C LYS A 101 -13.07 -1.24 2.88
N ALA A 102 -11.75 -1.42 2.96
CA ALA A 102 -10.80 -0.46 2.40
C ALA A 102 -11.01 -0.20 0.89
N TRP A 103 -11.33 -1.24 0.13
CA TRP A 103 -11.62 -1.16 -1.30
C TRP A 103 -12.93 -0.42 -1.62
N GLU A 104 -13.88 -0.38 -0.70
CA GLU A 104 -15.10 0.43 -0.86
C GLU A 104 -14.78 1.92 -0.71
N ILE A 105 -13.95 2.27 0.28
CA ILE A 105 -13.46 3.65 0.48
C ILE A 105 -12.60 4.12 -0.70
N VAL A 106 -11.65 3.30 -1.15
CA VAL A 106 -10.78 3.59 -2.30
C VAL A 106 -11.59 3.79 -3.59
N LYS A 107 -12.70 3.07 -3.74
CA LYS A 107 -13.62 3.22 -4.87
C LYS A 107 -14.48 4.48 -4.77
N GLU A 108 -14.92 4.85 -3.57
CA GLU A 108 -15.79 6.01 -3.34
C GLU A 108 -15.05 7.35 -3.44
N ILE A 109 -13.76 7.39 -3.08
CA ILE A 109 -12.97 8.62 -3.01
C ILE A 109 -11.90 8.61 -4.13
N PRO A 110 -12.11 9.33 -5.24
CA PRO A 110 -11.21 9.30 -6.39
C PRO A 110 -9.76 9.69 -6.08
N GLU A 111 -9.51 10.64 -5.17
CA GLU A 111 -8.13 11.00 -4.79
C GLU A 111 -7.40 9.83 -4.12
N TYR A 112 -8.10 9.04 -3.31
CA TYR A 112 -7.54 7.85 -2.66
C TYR A 112 -7.34 6.73 -3.67
N GLY A 113 -8.30 6.53 -4.58
CA GLY A 113 -8.18 5.62 -5.73
C GLY A 113 -6.97 5.91 -6.61
N ASN A 114 -6.78 7.18 -6.99
CA ASN A 114 -5.66 7.59 -7.85
C ASN A 114 -4.32 7.41 -7.13
N THR A 115 -4.23 7.89 -5.88
CA THR A 115 -3.03 7.71 -5.05
C THR A 115 -2.69 6.23 -4.87
N PHE A 116 -3.70 5.37 -4.73
CA PHE A 116 -3.53 3.93 -4.63
C PHE A 116 -2.99 3.31 -5.89
N ASN A 117 -3.59 3.64 -7.02
CA ASN A 117 -3.16 3.12 -8.31
C ASN A 117 -1.74 3.59 -8.66
N GLU A 118 -1.37 4.85 -8.37
CA GLU A 118 -0.03 5.38 -8.59
C GLU A 118 1.03 4.65 -7.76
N ALA A 119 0.75 4.46 -6.46
CA ALA A 119 1.67 3.76 -5.56
C ALA A 119 1.88 2.31 -5.99
N MET A 120 0.78 1.61 -6.32
CA MET A 120 0.82 0.23 -6.81
C MET A 120 1.57 0.14 -8.14
N ALA A 121 1.30 1.02 -9.10
CA ALA A 121 1.97 1.02 -10.40
C ALA A 121 3.48 1.26 -10.28
N SER A 122 3.90 2.23 -9.48
CA SER A 122 5.33 2.53 -9.25
C SER A 122 6.09 1.33 -8.67
N GLN A 123 5.46 0.65 -7.71
CA GLN A 123 6.03 -0.52 -7.07
C GLN A 123 6.07 -1.74 -8.00
N SER A 124 4.96 -2.04 -8.67
CA SER A 124 4.88 -3.09 -9.69
C SER A 124 5.92 -2.89 -10.78
N ASN A 125 6.18 -1.64 -11.19
CA ASN A 125 7.24 -1.37 -12.17
C ASN A 125 8.62 -1.79 -11.68
N SER A 126 9.00 -1.39 -10.47
CA SER A 126 10.32 -1.66 -9.90
C SER A 126 10.54 -3.16 -9.67
N ILE A 127 9.53 -3.82 -9.09
CA ILE A 127 9.56 -5.25 -8.80
C ILE A 127 9.61 -6.08 -10.07
N THR A 128 8.69 -5.82 -11.01
CA THR A 128 8.56 -6.65 -12.21
C THR A 128 9.79 -6.52 -13.10
N ARG A 129 10.40 -5.33 -13.18
CA ARG A 129 11.70 -5.16 -13.84
C ARG A 129 12.79 -6.00 -13.17
N GLY A 130 12.86 -5.99 -11.85
CA GLY A 130 13.82 -6.82 -11.10
C GLY A 130 13.60 -8.32 -11.32
N LEU A 131 12.34 -8.76 -11.34
CA LEU A 131 11.93 -10.14 -11.59
C LEU A 131 12.35 -10.59 -12.98
N VAL A 132 11.99 -9.84 -14.02
CA VAL A 132 12.34 -10.13 -15.41
C VAL A 132 13.87 -10.15 -15.59
N ALA A 133 14.59 -9.18 -15.02
CA ALA A 133 16.04 -9.09 -15.20
C ALA A 133 16.83 -10.22 -14.52
N ARG A 134 16.30 -10.81 -13.46
CA ARG A 134 17.03 -11.77 -12.60
C ARG A 134 16.49 -13.19 -12.63
N CYS A 135 15.21 -13.35 -12.98
CA CYS A 135 14.45 -14.57 -12.82
C CYS A 135 13.54 -14.83 -14.02
N SER A 136 13.88 -14.38 -15.24
CA SER A 136 13.05 -14.59 -16.44
C SER A 136 12.72 -16.08 -16.70
N ASN A 137 13.59 -16.98 -16.26
CA ASN A 137 13.43 -18.43 -16.37
C ASN A 137 12.19 -18.97 -15.66
N ILE A 138 11.58 -18.22 -14.73
CA ILE A 138 10.29 -18.64 -14.14
C ILE A 138 9.15 -18.64 -15.16
N PHE A 139 9.33 -17.96 -16.29
CA PHE A 139 8.37 -17.89 -17.39
C PHE A 139 8.63 -18.94 -18.48
N ASP A 140 9.70 -19.73 -18.36
CA ASP A 140 10.05 -20.74 -19.37
C ASP A 140 8.95 -21.82 -19.48
N GLY A 141 8.53 -22.08 -20.72
CA GLY A 141 7.47 -23.06 -21.02
C GLY A 141 6.05 -22.57 -20.73
N LEU A 142 5.86 -21.34 -20.24
CA LEU A 142 4.53 -20.73 -20.12
C LEU A 142 4.06 -20.19 -21.48
N ASN A 143 2.83 -20.52 -21.84
CA ASN A 143 2.17 -19.98 -23.03
C ASN A 143 1.22 -18.83 -22.71
N SER A 144 0.77 -18.73 -21.46
CA SER A 144 -0.12 -17.67 -21.00
C SER A 144 0.07 -17.34 -19.53
N LEU A 145 -0.14 -16.09 -19.16
CA LEU A 145 -0.12 -15.56 -17.80
C LEU A 145 -1.38 -14.73 -17.55
N VAL A 146 -1.98 -14.86 -16.37
CA VAL A 146 -3.09 -14.01 -15.92
C VAL A 146 -2.65 -13.26 -14.67
N ASP A 147 -2.71 -11.93 -14.72
CA ASP A 147 -2.41 -11.04 -13.60
C ASP A 147 -3.72 -10.66 -12.87
N VAL A 148 -3.99 -11.35 -11.76
CA VAL A 148 -5.22 -11.21 -10.96
C VAL A 148 -5.03 -10.11 -9.92
N GLY A 149 -5.85 -9.07 -10.00
CA GLY A 149 -5.67 -7.84 -9.22
C GLY A 149 -4.54 -6.96 -9.77
N GLY A 150 -4.24 -7.07 -11.06
CA GLY A 150 -3.11 -6.39 -11.71
C GLY A 150 -3.25 -4.86 -11.85
N GLY A 151 -4.35 -4.28 -11.36
CA GLY A 151 -4.59 -2.85 -11.33
C GLY A 151 -4.60 -2.23 -12.72
N THR A 152 -3.72 -1.26 -12.94
CA THR A 152 -3.57 -0.55 -14.22
C THR A 152 -2.70 -1.29 -15.24
N GLY A 153 -2.30 -2.54 -14.94
CA GLY A 153 -1.61 -3.41 -15.87
C GLY A 153 -0.11 -3.18 -16.01
N THR A 154 0.53 -2.52 -15.04
CA THR A 154 1.99 -2.28 -15.08
C THR A 154 2.79 -3.57 -15.20
N THR A 155 2.43 -4.61 -14.45
CA THR A 155 3.13 -5.90 -14.45
C THR A 155 3.02 -6.59 -15.80
N VAL A 156 1.79 -6.75 -16.33
CA VAL A 156 1.59 -7.39 -17.63
C VAL A 156 2.28 -6.64 -18.77
N LYS A 157 2.32 -5.30 -18.75
CA LYS A 157 3.03 -4.50 -19.76
C LYS A 157 4.52 -4.82 -19.78
N ILE A 158 5.16 -4.88 -18.62
CA ILE A 158 6.60 -5.16 -18.51
C ILE A 158 6.92 -6.60 -18.89
N ILE A 159 6.07 -7.56 -18.52
CA ILE A 159 6.28 -8.97 -18.86
C ILE A 159 6.08 -9.20 -20.37
N ASP A 160 5.05 -8.61 -20.96
CA ASP A 160 4.75 -8.71 -22.39
C ASP A 160 5.89 -8.14 -23.25
N GLU A 161 6.47 -7.00 -22.85
CA GLU A 161 7.66 -6.41 -23.49
C GLU A 161 8.91 -7.30 -23.39
N ALA A 162 9.09 -7.97 -22.26
CA ALA A 162 10.33 -8.68 -21.96
C ALA A 162 10.33 -10.17 -22.33
N ILE A 163 9.16 -10.79 -22.43
CA ILE A 163 9.01 -12.23 -22.75
C ILE A 163 8.10 -12.36 -23.98
N PRO A 164 8.63 -12.09 -25.19
CA PRO A 164 7.83 -12.12 -26.42
C PRO A 164 7.21 -13.51 -26.65
N GLY A 165 5.90 -13.56 -26.86
CA GLY A 165 5.15 -14.79 -27.11
C GLY A 165 4.38 -15.33 -25.91
N LEU A 166 4.63 -14.82 -24.69
CA LEU A 166 3.81 -15.14 -23.52
C LEU A 166 2.51 -14.33 -23.55
N LYS A 167 1.36 -14.98 -23.73
CA LYS A 167 0.06 -14.29 -23.73
C LYS A 167 -0.29 -13.79 -22.33
N CYS A 168 -0.21 -12.50 -22.09
CA CYS A 168 -0.60 -11.89 -20.82
C CYS A 168 -2.07 -11.43 -20.82
N THR A 169 -2.78 -11.66 -19.72
CA THR A 169 -4.16 -11.21 -19.49
C THR A 169 -4.25 -10.45 -18.18
N LEU A 170 -4.74 -9.21 -18.22
CA LEU A 170 -5.03 -8.41 -17.03
C LEU A 170 -6.44 -8.74 -16.52
N PHE A 171 -6.56 -9.11 -15.24
CA PHE A 171 -7.85 -9.39 -14.61
C PHE A 171 -8.00 -8.58 -13.32
N ASP A 172 -9.00 -7.69 -13.28
CA ASP A 172 -9.30 -6.86 -12.11
C ASP A 172 -10.80 -6.54 -12.02
N LEU A 173 -11.21 -5.78 -11.00
CA LEU A 173 -12.55 -5.28 -10.81
C LEU A 173 -13.02 -4.50 -12.06
N PRO A 174 -14.30 -4.60 -12.46
CA PRO A 174 -14.78 -4.01 -13.71
C PRO A 174 -14.52 -2.51 -13.88
N HIS A 175 -14.48 -1.76 -12.79
CA HIS A 175 -14.24 -0.32 -12.82
C HIS A 175 -12.75 0.02 -13.02
N VAL A 176 -11.85 -0.83 -12.55
CA VAL A 176 -10.39 -0.70 -12.72
C VAL A 176 -10.02 -1.00 -14.18
N VAL A 177 -10.49 -2.12 -14.73
CA VAL A 177 -10.20 -2.47 -16.14
C VAL A 177 -10.76 -1.41 -17.11
N LYS A 178 -11.94 -0.84 -16.82
CA LYS A 178 -12.55 0.22 -17.64
C LYS A 178 -11.72 1.51 -17.67
N SER A 179 -10.99 1.86 -16.62
CA SER A 179 -10.16 3.08 -16.63
C SER A 179 -8.94 2.92 -17.55
N VAL A 180 -8.37 1.72 -17.60
CA VAL A 180 -7.25 1.36 -18.51
C VAL A 180 -7.67 1.37 -19.97
N LEU A 181 -8.83 0.79 -20.30
CA LEU A 181 -9.33 0.77 -21.69
C LEU A 181 -9.64 2.17 -22.24
N LYS A 182 -9.98 3.13 -21.37
CA LYS A 182 -10.18 4.54 -21.76
C LYS A 182 -8.87 5.26 -22.09
N SER A 183 -7.76 4.93 -21.42
CA SER A 183 -6.47 5.59 -21.66
C SER A 183 -5.78 5.14 -22.96
N ASP A 184 -6.11 3.93 -23.45
CA ASP A 184 -5.55 3.38 -24.69
C ASP A 184 -6.38 3.74 -25.95
N SER A 185 -7.47 4.50 -25.78
CA SER A 185 -8.26 5.02 -26.90
C SER A 185 -7.61 6.31 -27.42
N PRO A 186 -7.34 6.47 -28.74
CA PRO A 186 -6.87 7.73 -29.28
C PRO A 186 -7.90 8.81 -28.93
N SER A 187 -7.43 9.94 -28.38
CA SER A 187 -8.25 11.13 -28.18
C SER A 187 -8.95 11.49 -29.49
N MET A 188 -10.29 11.40 -29.50
CA MET A 188 -11.13 11.89 -30.60
C MET A 188 -10.93 13.40 -30.81
#